data_AF-A5GEW1-F1
#
_entry.id   AF-A5GEW1-F1
#
_cell.length_a   1.000
_cell.length_b   1.000
_cell.length_c   1.000
_cell.angle_alpha   90.00
_cell.angle_beta   90.00
_cell.angle_gamma   90.00
#
_symmetry.space_group_name_H-M   'P 1'
#
loop_
_entity.id
_entity.type
_entity.pdbx_description
1 polymer ?
#
loop_
_entity_poly.entity_id
_entity_poly.type
_entity_poly.pdbx_seq_one_letter_code
_entity_poly.pdbx_strand_id
1 'polypeptide(L)' 'MKVMVRYDDESYDIVEDYCLEYLIRTGNITEFCRTDKWVKIGVDRIREDGLSYDKYQDKERRKAKLTNSGN' A
#
# COMPACT_ATOMS: atom_id res chain seq x y z
N MET A 1 4.18 -5.58 17.93
CA MET A 1 3.80 -6.73 17.08
C MET A 1 4.82 -6.83 15.97
N LYS A 2 5.21 -8.04 15.57
CA LYS A 2 6.13 -8.24 14.46
C LYS A 2 5.35 -8.42 13.16
N VAL A 3 5.82 -7.80 12.09
CA VAL A 3 5.22 -7.84 10.76
C VAL A 3 6.28 -8.36 9.80
N MET A 4 5.92 -9.35 8.99
CA MET A 4 6.79 -9.82 7.92
C MET A 4 6.60 -8.92 6.70
N VAL A 5 7.70 -8.49 6.09
CA VAL A 5 7.69 -7.66 4.88
C VAL A 5 8.45 -8.36 3.76
N ARG A 6 8.09 -8.04 2.53
CA ARG A 6 8.80 -8.45 1.31
C ARG A 6 9.34 -7.20 0.61
N TYR A 7 10.60 -7.25 0.23
CA TYR A 7 11.28 -6.19 -0.52
C TYR A 7 11.12 -6.40 -2.03
N ASP A 8 11.66 -5.51 -2.86
CA ASP A 8 11.60 -5.65 -4.32
C ASP A 8 12.54 -6.73 -4.86
N ASP A 9 13.62 -7.05 -4.12
CA ASP A 9 14.57 -8.12 -4.41
C ASP A 9 14.08 -9.51 -3.98
N GLU A 10 12.80 -9.63 -3.64
CA GLU A 10 12.16 -10.84 -3.10
C GLU A 10 12.72 -11.33 -1.76
N SER A 11 13.55 -10.53 -1.10
CA SER A 11 13.98 -10.80 0.27
C SER A 11 12.83 -10.57 1.25
N TYR A 12 12.89 -11.27 2.38
CA TYR A 12 11.92 -11.18 3.46
C TYR A 12 12.60 -10.75 4.75
N ASP A 13 11.92 -9.92 5.53
CA ASP A 13 12.39 -9.52 6.86
C ASP A 13 11.23 -9.39 7.84
N ILE A 14 11.54 -9.44 9.13
CA ILE A 14 10.59 -9.32 10.22
C ILE A 14 10.88 -8.02 10.97
N VAL A 15 10.00 -7.04 10.78
CA VAL A 15 10.14 -5.71 11.35
C VAL A 15 9.11 -5.47 12.46
N GLU A 16 9.39 -4.51 13.32
CA GLU A 16 8.41 -4.06 14.30
C GLU A 16 7.28 -3.27 13.61
N ASP A 17 6.05 -3.38 14.13
CA ASP A 17 4.86 -2.74 13.55
C ASP A 17 5.05 -1.21 13.36
N TYR A 18 5.69 -0.54 14.31
CA TYR A 18 5.94 0.91 14.20
C TYR A 18 6.93 1.29 13.09
N CYS A 19 7.78 0.35 12.64
CA CYS A 19 8.68 0.56 11.50
C CYS A 19 7.97 0.36 10.16
N LEU A 20 6.83 -0.34 10.13
CA LEU A 20 6.11 -0.67 8.90
C LEU A 20 5.66 0.60 8.16
N GLU A 21 5.11 1.58 8.87
CA GLU A 21 4.70 2.84 8.26
C GLU A 21 5.87 3.54 7.56
N TYR A 22 7.03 3.58 8.22
CA TYR A 22 8.24 4.17 7.65
C TYR A 22 8.65 3.45 6.36
N LEU A 23 8.67 2.12 6.36
CA LEU A 23 9.05 1.31 5.20
C LEU A 23 8.08 1.44 4.02
N ILE A 24 6.79 1.55 4.32
CA ILE A 24 5.76 1.84 3.30
C ILE A 24 5.97 3.23 2.71
N ARG A 25 6.24 4.24 3.55
CA ARG A 25 6.43 5.63 3.13
C ARG A 25 7.72 5.84 2.34
N THR A 26 8.79 5.13 2.65
CA THR A 26 10.04 5.19 1.88
C THR A 26 9.98 4.37 0.59
N GLY A 27 8.98 3.49 0.45
CA GLY A 27 8.83 2.62 -0.71
C GLY A 27 9.84 1.48 -0.74
N ASN A 28 10.40 1.11 0.42
CA ASN A 28 11.40 0.04 0.51
C ASN A 28 10.78 -1.35 0.44
N ILE A 29 9.47 -1.51 0.70
CA ILE A 29 8.79 -2.80 0.71
C ILE A 29 7.69 -2.85 -0.36
N THR A 30 7.49 -4.03 -0.92
CA THR A 30 6.46 -4.31 -1.93
C THR A 30 5.21 -4.94 -1.32
N GLU A 31 5.37 -5.77 -0.28
CA GLU A 31 4.28 -6.49 0.37
C GLU A 31 4.54 -6.60 1.88
N PHE A 32 3.49 -6.73 2.68
CA PHE A 32 3.61 -7.04 4.11
C PHE A 32 2.51 -7.99 4.58
N CYS A 33 2.82 -8.84 5.56
CA CYS A 33 1.91 -9.83 6.11
C CYS A 33 1.40 -9.42 7.48
N ARG A 34 0.08 -9.22 7.61
CA ARG A 34 -0.58 -9.04 8.91
C ARG A 34 -1.46 -10.24 9.22
N THR A 35 -1.19 -10.85 10.38
CA THR A 35 -1.93 -11.98 10.97
C THR A 35 -1.88 -13.27 10.15
N ASP A 36 -2.33 -13.26 8.90
CA ASP A 36 -2.30 -14.39 7.96
C ASP A 36 -2.46 -13.94 6.49
N LYS A 37 -2.46 -12.63 6.23
CA LYS A 37 -2.72 -12.08 4.90
C LYS A 37 -1.61 -11.15 4.46
N TRP A 38 -1.14 -11.39 3.24
CA TRP A 38 -0.24 -10.49 2.52
C TRP A 38 -1.03 -9.34 1.89
N VAL A 39 -0.54 -8.13 2.08
CA VAL A 39 -1.09 -6.90 1.51
C VAL A 39 -0.03 -6.32 0.59
N LYS A 40 -0.41 -6.06 -0.67
CA LYS A 40 0.50 -5.53 -1.68
C LYS A 40 0.42 -4.01 -1.76
N ILE A 41 1.55 -3.35 -1.53
CA ILE A 41 1.66 -1.89 -1.59
C ILE A 41 1.41 -1.41 -3.03
N GLY A 42 0.52 -0.43 -3.18
CA GLY A 42 0.15 0.14 -4.48
C GLY A 42 -0.86 -0.65 -5.32
N VAL A 43 -1.27 -1.85 -4.88
CA VAL A 43 -2.35 -2.64 -5.53
C VAL A 43 -3.55 -2.75 -4.59
N ASP A 44 -3.32 -3.11 -3.34
CA ASP A 44 -4.36 -3.13 -2.32
C ASP A 44 -4.64 -1.72 -1.79
N ARG A 45 -5.91 -1.41 -1.53
CA ARG A 45 -6.30 -0.18 -0.84
C ARG A 45 -5.81 -0.25 0.60
N ILE A 46 -4.63 0.32 0.85
CA ILE A 46 -4.18 0.66 2.20
C ILE A 46 -5.18 1.70 2.71
N ARG A 47 -5.89 1.39 3.81
CA ARG A 47 -6.99 2.21 4.35
C ARG A 47 -6.61 3.70 4.37
N GLU A 48 -7.48 4.52 3.78
CA GLU A 48 -7.28 5.95 3.48
C GLU A 48 -7.17 6.88 4.71
N ASP A 49 -7.14 6.34 5.93
CA ASP A 49 -7.17 7.14 7.18
C ASP A 49 -5.80 7.75 7.59
N GLY A 50 -4.78 7.70 6.72
CA GLY A 50 -3.51 8.36 7.06
C GLY A 50 -2.34 8.24 6.08
N LEU A 51 -2.42 7.39 5.06
CA LEU A 51 -1.30 7.17 4.12
C LEU A 51 -1.81 7.24 2.67
N SER A 52 -1.98 8.44 2.13
CA SER A 52 -2.34 8.61 0.72
C SER A 52 -1.16 8.25 -0.19
N TYR A 53 -0.96 6.96 -0.44
CA TYR A 53 -0.04 6.45 -1.47
C TYR A 53 -0.54 6.78 -2.89
N ASP A 54 -1.84 7.12 -3.01
CA ASP A 54 -2.53 7.46 -4.28
C ASP A 54 -1.96 8.70 -4.99
N LYS A 55 -1.14 9.53 -4.32
CA LYS A 55 -0.59 10.74 -4.93
C LYS A 55 0.58 10.50 -5.89
N TYR A 56 1.14 9.28 -5.95
CA TYR A 56 2.35 8.99 -6.75
C TYR A 56 2.15 8.07 -7.97
N GLN A 57 0.95 7.52 -8.20
CA GLN A 57 0.70 6.65 -9.37
C GLN A 57 -0.57 6.99 -10.17
N ASP A 58 -1.13 8.21 -10.03
CA ASP A 58 -2.25 8.66 -10.87
C ASP A 58 -1.85 9.83 -11.79
N LYS A 59 -1.20 9.50 -12.92
CA LYS A 59 -1.40 10.27 -14.15
C LYS A 59 -2.34 9.57 -15.14
N GLU A 60 -2.73 8.32 -14.91
CA GLU A 60 -3.36 7.48 -15.95
C GLU A 60 -4.64 6.74 -15.51
N ARG A 61 -5.20 6.97 -14.30
CA ARG A 61 -6.43 6.27 -13.85
C ARG A 61 -7.62 7.16 -13.49
N ARG A 62 -7.54 8.49 -13.61
CA ARG A 62 -8.72 9.39 -13.55
C ARG A 62 -9.37 9.67 -14.91
N LYS A 63 -9.66 8.63 -15.70
CA LYS A 63 -10.66 8.71 -16.80
C LYS A 63 -11.66 7.56 -16.77
N ALA A 64 -12.37 7.40 -15.66
CA ALA A 64 -13.66 6.72 -15.57
C ALA A 64 -14.14 6.92 -14.11
N LYS A 65 -15.28 7.50 -13.77
CA LYS A 65 -16.59 7.58 -14.43
C LYS A 65 -17.31 8.83 -13.90
N LEU A 66 -17.67 9.76 -14.79
CA LEU A 66 -18.74 10.73 -14.57
C LEU A 66 -19.82 10.39 -15.60
N THR A 67 -20.64 9.40 -15.30
CA THR A 67 -21.96 9.28 -15.92
C THR A 67 -22.93 9.92 -14.96
N ASN A 68 -23.33 11.15 -15.29
CA ASN A 68 -24.24 11.98 -14.54
C ASN A 68 -25.52 11.21 -14.16
N SER A 69 -25.87 11.28 -12.88
CA SER A 69 -27.24 11.08 -12.42
C SER A 69 -27.93 12.44 -12.42
N GLY A 70 -29.17 12.50 -12.93
CA GLY A 70 -30.11 13.59 -12.68
C GLY A 70 -30.39 14.52 -13.87
N ASN A 71 -31.41 14.18 -14.66
CA ASN A 71 -32.73 14.83 -14.59
C ASN A 71 -33.76 14.02 -15.38
#